data_AF-A0A3B1B099-F1
#
_entry.id   AF-A0A3B1B099-F1
#
_cell.length_a   1.000
_cell.length_b   1.000
_cell.length_c   1.000
_cell.angle_alpha   90.00
_cell.angle_beta   90.00
_cell.angle_gamma   90.00
#
_symmetry.space_group_name_H-M   'P 1'
#
loop_
_entity.id
_entity.type
_entity.pdbx_description
1 polymer ?
#
loop_
_entity_poly.entity_id
_entity_poly.type
_entity_poly.pdbx_seq_one_letter_code
_entity_poly.pdbx_strand_id
1 'polypeptide(L)' 'MTTPLALIVDDEPDIRELLEITLGRMDIKTRAAVDLTQAK' A
#
# COMPACT_ATOMS: atom_id res chain seq x y z
N MET A 1 -4.21 17.90 10.46
CA MET A 1 -3.40 16.67 10.56
C MET A 1 -3.45 15.97 9.22
N THR A 2 -2.32 15.86 8.52
CA THR A 2 -2.25 15.18 7.22
C THR A 2 -2.12 13.69 7.46
N THR A 3 -3.04 12.89 6.92
CA THR A 3 -2.91 11.44 6.92
C THR A 3 -1.78 11.04 5.97
N PRO A 4 -0.74 10.32 6.42
CA PRO A 4 0.33 9.85 5.55
C PRO A 4 -0.23 8.89 4.49
N LEU A 5 0.36 8.94 3.30
CA LEU A 5 0.02 8.07 2.16
C LEU A 5 1.25 7.24 1.80
N ALA A 6 1.08 5.92 1.78
CA ALA A 6 2.10 4.94 1.40
C ALA A 6 1.75 4.29 0.05
N LEU A 7 2.75 4.15 -0.82
CA LEU A 7 2.69 3.39 -2.07
C LEU A 7 3.36 2.03 -1.85
N ILE A 8 2.63 0.95 -2.07
CA ILE A 8 3.11 -0.43 -1.99
C ILE A 8 3.27 -0.93 -3.43
N VAL A 9 4.49 -1.35 -3.80
CA VAL A 9 4.78 -1.95 -5.10
C VAL A 9 5.37 -3.33 -4.86
N ASP A 10 4.60 -4.36 -5.17
CA ASP A 10 4.95 -5.76 -4.91
C ASP A 10 4.14 -6.63 -5.87
N ASP A 11 4.72 -7.68 -6.47
CA ASP A 11 4.02 -8.54 -7.41
C ASP A 11 3.11 -9.58 -6.72
N GLU A 12 3.35 -9.89 -5.45
CA GLU A 12 2.58 -10.85 -4.67
C GLU A 12 1.30 -10.21 -4.07
N PRO A 13 0.09 -10.68 -4.42
CA PRO A 13 -1.16 -10.10 -3.90
C PRO A 13 -1.31 -10.22 -2.39
N ASP A 14 -0.88 -11.35 -1.81
CA ASP A 14 -1.03 -11.63 -0.39
C ASP A 14 -0.17 -10.68 0.48
N ILE A 15 1.03 -10.32 -0.02
CA ILE A 15 1.92 -9.34 0.63
C ILE A 15 1.28 -7.95 0.60
N ARG A 16 0.70 -7.53 -0.53
CA ARG A 16 0.02 -6.24 -0.64
C ARG A 16 -1.15 -6.14 0.34
N GLU A 17 -1.99 -7.16 0.42
CA GLU A 17 -3.12 -7.20 1.36
C GLU A 17 -2.65 -7.12 2.82
N LEU A 18 -1.63 -7.90 3.19
CA LEU A 18 -1.05 -7.87 4.54
C LEU A 18 -0.55 -6.47 4.92
N LEU A 19 0.14 -5.79 3.99
CA LEU A 19 0.68 -4.44 4.21
C LEU A 19 -0.44 -3.39 4.29
N GLU A 20 -1.49 -3.49 3.47
CA GLU A 20 -2.65 -2.61 3.54
C GLU A 20 -3.37 -2.72 4.89
N ILE A 21 -3.58 -3.94 5.39
CA ILE A 21 -4.17 -4.16 6.72
C ILE A 21 -3.28 -3.56 7.81
N THR A 22 -1.98 -3.79 7.73
CA THR A 22 -1.02 -3.35 8.75
C THR A 22 -0.93 -1.83 8.82
N LEU A 23 -0.76 -1.16 7.67
CA LEU A 23 -0.68 0.29 7.56
C LEU A 23 -2.02 0.96 7.87
N GLY A 24 -3.15 0.33 7.49
CA GLY A 24 -4.48 0.81 7.84
C GLY A 24 -4.72 0.86 9.35
N ARG A 25 -4.22 -0.11 10.12
CA ARG A 25 -4.28 -0.09 11.60
C ARG A 25 -3.46 1.03 12.25
N MET A 26 -2.54 1.63 11.50
CA MET A 26 -1.70 2.75 11.93
C MET A 26 -2.25 4.10 11.43
N ASP A 27 -3.49 4.14 10.91
CA ASP A 27 -4.10 5.31 10.28
C ASP A 27 -3.29 5.85 9.08
N ILE A 28 -2.64 4.96 8.32
CA ILE A 28 -1.89 5.30 7.11
C ILE A 28 -2.74 4.90 5.89
N LYS A 29 -2.93 5.83 4.94
CA LYS A 29 -3.58 5.51 3.67
C LYS A 29 -2.61 4.74 2.78
N THR A 30 -3.11 3.76 2.05
CA THR A 30 -2.30 2.94 1.14
C THR A 30 -2.79 3.05 -0.30
N ARG A 31 -1.86 2.89 -1.23
CA ARG A 31 -2.11 2.59 -2.65
C ARG A 31 -1.23 1.41 -3.03
N ALA A 32 -1.83 0.32 -3.45
CA ALA A 32 -1.13 -0.86 -3.93
C ALA A 32 -0.99 -0.86 -5.46
N ALA A 33 0.13 -1.36 -5.97
CA ALA A 33 0.39 -1.60 -7.37
C ALA A 33 1.19 -2.90 -7.54
N VAL A 34 0.90 -3.67 -8.60
CA VAL A 34 1.63 -4.93 -8.89
C VAL A 34 3.00 -4.67 -9.52
N ASP A 35 3.18 -3.51 -10.14
CA ASP A 35 4.39 -3.15 -10.87
C ASP A 35 4.56 -1.62 -10.98
N LEU A 36 5.71 -1.20 -11.51
CA LEU A 36 6.04 0.21 -11.73
C LEU A 36 5.18 0.90 -12.80
N THR A 37 4.47 0.15 -13.65
CA THR A 37 3.57 0.72 -14.66
C THR A 37 2.28 1.19 -13.99
N GLN A 38 1.74 0.40 -13.08
CA GLN A 38 0.55 0.72 -12.27
C GLN A 38 0.85 1.70 -11.13
N ALA A 39 2.10 1.74 -10.65
CA ALA A 39 2.51 2.61 -9.53
C ALA A 39 2.67 4.09 -9.90
N LYS A 40 2.60 4.44 -11.19
CA LYS A 40 2.76 5.82 -11.68
C LYS A 40 1.65 6.77 -11.22
#